data_AF-A0A1I5KT96-F1
#
_entry.id   AF-A0A1I5KT96-F1
#
_cell.length_a   1.000
_cell.length_b   1.000
_cell.length_c   1.000
_cell.angle_alpha   90.00
_cell.angle_beta   90.00
_cell.angle_gamma   90.00
#
_symmetry.space_group_name_H-M   'P 1'
#
loop_
_entity.id
_entity.type
_entity.pdbx_description
1 polymer ?
#
loop_
_entity_poly.entity_id
_entity_poly.type
_entity_poly.pdbx_seq_one_letter_code
_entity_poly.pdbx_strand_id
1 'polypeptide(L)' 'MAERGTGRYVGSAFITLNREMRERLWQRVQEHAGPAPKGMKRPATQWVKPGLIGRVKHLRGEEDPRHASLQDFREEPA' A
#
# COMPACT_ATOMS: atom_id res chain seq x y z
N MET A 1 7.20 -10.86 6.46
CA MET A 1 6.85 -9.48 6.89
C MET A 1 7.86 -8.56 6.22
N ALA A 2 7.44 -7.54 5.47
CA ALA A 2 8.40 -6.61 4.89
C ALA A 2 9.14 -5.84 6.00
N GLU A 3 10.46 -5.72 5.89
CA GLU A 3 11.27 -4.97 6.86
C GLU A 3 10.87 -3.48 6.81
N ARG A 4 10.47 -2.96 7.97
CA ARG A 4 10.07 -1.56 8.16
C ARG A 4 11.28 -0.65 7.86
N GLY A 5 11.10 0.32 6.96
CA GLY A 5 12.13 1.31 6.61
C GLY A 5 12.92 1.03 5.33
N THR A 6 12.87 -0.18 4.77
CA THR A 6 13.61 -0.48 3.51
C THR A 6 12.97 0.12 2.26
N GLY A 7 11.67 0.44 2.31
CA GLY A 7 10.91 0.93 1.15
C GLY A 7 10.92 -0.03 -0.05
N ARG A 8 11.33 -1.28 0.15
CA ARG A 8 11.51 -2.26 -0.92
C ARG A 8 10.12 -2.67 -1.43
N TYR A 9 9.94 -2.62 -2.74
CA TYR A 9 8.73 -3.14 -3.36
C TYR A 9 8.70 -4.65 -3.16
N VAL A 10 7.73 -5.12 -2.39
CA VAL A 10 7.53 -6.54 -2.07
C VAL A 10 6.36 -7.14 -2.84
N GLY A 11 5.67 -6.39 -3.71
CA GLY A 11 4.54 -6.90 -4.49
C GLY A 11 3.33 -5.97 -4.45
N SER A 12 2.23 -6.43 -5.05
CA SER A 12 0.98 -5.69 -5.18
C SER A 12 -0.15 -6.39 -4.42
N ALA A 13 -0.95 -5.60 -3.69
CA ALA A 13 -2.15 -6.08 -3.03
C ALA A 13 -3.40 -5.48 -3.68
N PHE A 14 -4.47 -6.27 -3.75
CA PHE A 14 -5.79 -5.84 -4.18
C PHE A 14 -6.51 -5.14 -3.03
N ILE A 15 -7.16 -4.03 -3.33
CA ILE A 15 -8.00 -3.30 -2.36
C ILE A 15 -9.40 -3.93 -2.42
N THR A 16 -9.65 -4.88 -1.52
CA THR A 16 -10.97 -5.55 -1.37
C THR A 16 -11.81 -4.93 -0.25
N LEU A 17 -11.46 -3.71 0.18
CA LEU A 17 -12.14 -2.99 1.26
C LEU A 17 -13.57 -2.60 0.85
N ASN A 18 -14.44 -2.43 1.85
CA ASN A 18 -15.78 -1.88 1.63
C ASN A 18 -15.72 -0.43 1.12
N ARG A 19 -16.85 0.10 0.64
CA ARG A 19 -16.93 1.44 0.05
C ARG A 19 -16.41 2.53 0.99
N GLU A 20 -16.85 2.53 2.25
CA GLU A 20 -16.47 3.53 3.26
C GLU A 20 -14.96 3.56 3.48
N MET A 21 -14.34 2.40 3.70
CA MET A 21 -12.90 2.28 3.88
C MET A 21 -12.12 2.66 2.62
N ARG A 22 -12.66 2.35 1.44
CA ARG A 22 -12.06 2.76 0.16
C ARG A 22 -12.10 4.27 -0.02
N GLU A 23 -13.21 4.93 0.32
CA GLU A 23 -13.32 6.40 0.26
C GLU A 23 -12.36 7.06 1.25
N ARG A 24 -12.25 6.54 2.48
CA ARG A 24 -11.27 7.02 3.46
C ARG A 24 -9.83 6.85 2.97
N LEU A 25 -9.49 5.70 2.39
CA LEU A 25 -8.18 5.46 1.79
C LEU A 25 -7.92 6.44 0.64
N TRP A 26 -8.94 6.70 -0.19
CA TRP A 26 -8.82 7.60 -1.34
C TRP A 26 -8.61 9.06 -0.92
N GLN A 27 -9.37 9.54 0.06
CA GLN A 27 -9.16 10.88 0.64
C GLN A 27 -7.73 11.02 1.17
N ARG A 28 -7.24 10.00 1.89
CA ARG A 28 -5.86 9.97 2.39
C ARG A 28 -4.83 10.02 1.27
N VAL A 29 -5.04 9.25 0.19
CA VAL A 29 -4.16 9.22 -0.98
C VAL A 29 -4.09 10.60 -1.64
N GLN A 30 -5.19 11.33 -1.71
CA GLN A 30 -5.22 12.70 -2.23
C GLN A 30 -4.47 13.67 -1.31
N GLU A 31 -4.74 13.64 0.00
CA GLU A 31 -4.08 14.52 0.97
C GLU A 31 -2.56 14.26 1.07
N HIS A 32 -2.14 13.00 0.92
CA HIS A 32 -0.75 12.57 1.06
C HIS A 32 -0.10 12.23 -0.27
N ALA A 33 -0.61 12.78 -1.37
CA ALA A 33 0.02 12.66 -2.67
C ALA A 33 1.50 13.08 -2.61
N GLY A 34 2.37 12.28 -3.20
CA GLY A 34 3.82 12.46 -3.15
C GLY A 34 4.49 12.16 -4.49
N PRO A 35 5.80 12.46 -4.60
CA PRO A 35 6.57 12.14 -5.80
C PRO A 35 6.74 10.62 -5.97
N ALA A 36 6.94 10.19 -7.21
CA ALA A 36 7.27 8.80 -7.52
C ALA A 36 8.61 8.39 -6.87
N PRO A 37 8.71 7.15 -6.35
CA PRO A 37 9.98 6.58 -5.91
C PRO A 37 10.99 6.54 -7.07
N LYS A 38 12.28 6.71 -6.75
CA LYS A 38 13.36 6.65 -7.75
C LYS A 38 13.33 5.30 -8.48
N GLY A 39 13.29 5.33 -9.80
CA GLY A 39 13.31 4.13 -10.66
C GLY A 39 11.93 3.53 -10.98
N MET A 40 10.83 4.12 -10.50
CA MET A 40 9.49 3.56 -10.72
C MET A 40 8.69 4.38 -11.75
N LYS A 41 8.53 3.82 -12.96
CA LYS A 41 7.69 4.41 -14.03
C LYS A 41 6.34 3.69 -14.08
N ARG A 42 5.33 4.22 -13.38
CA ARG A 42 3.94 3.75 -13.47
C ARG A 42 3.02 4.95 -13.72
N PRO A 43 2.67 5.25 -14.98
CA PRO A 43 1.94 6.48 -15.34
C PRO A 43 0.50 6.52 -14.78
N ALA A 44 -0.11 5.36 -14.51
CA ALA A 44 -1.45 5.26 -13.94
C ALA A 44 -1.45 5.03 -12.41
N THR A 45 -0.33 5.28 -11.72
CA THR A 45 -0.20 5.06 -10.28
C THR A 45 -0.03 6.38 -9.55
N GLN A 46 -0.95 6.68 -8.62
CA GLN A 46 -0.79 7.76 -7.67
C GLN A 46 0.17 7.32 -6.55
N TRP A 47 1.24 8.08 -6.37
CA TRP A 47 2.18 7.86 -5.27
C TRP A 47 1.74 8.62 -4.03
N VAL A 48 1.94 8.01 -2.87
CA VAL A 48 1.68 8.61 -1.57
C VAL A 48 2.97 8.70 -0.77
N LYS A 49 3.05 9.70 0.10
CA LYS A 49 4.15 9.82 1.06
C LYS A 49 4.17 8.61 1.99
N PRO A 50 5.35 8.18 2.46
CA PRO A 50 5.46 7.18 3.52
C PRO A 50 4.66 7.59 4.76
N GLY A 51 4.11 6.61 5.49
CA GLY A 51 3.29 6.82 6.70
C GLY A 51 1.98 6.02 6.74
N LEU A 52 1.60 5.40 5.61
CA LEU A 52 0.46 4.49 5.53
C LEU A 52 0.91 3.04 5.69
N ILE A 53 0.37 2.33 6.67
CA ILE A 53 0.63 0.90 6.91
C ILE A 53 -0.61 0.10 6.50
N GLY A 54 -0.48 -0.74 5.49
CA GLY A 54 -1.51 -1.71 5.11
C GLY A 54 -1.30 -3.08 5.75
N ARG A 55 -2.36 -3.69 6.29
CA ARG A 55 -2.40 -5.10 6.66
C ARG A 55 -2.88 -5.91 5.46
N VAL A 56 -2.03 -6.79 4.95
CA VAL A 56 -2.37 -7.64 3.80
C VAL A 56 -2.51 -9.11 4.21
N LYS A 57 -3.47 -9.80 3.61
CA LYS A 57 -3.58 -11.26 3.66
C LYS A 57 -3.08 -11.80 2.32
N HIS A 58 -2.12 -12.71 2.34
CA HIS A 58 -1.60 -13.39 1.15
C HIS A 58 -1.57 -14.90 1.38
N LEU A 59 -1.40 -15.68 0.30
CA LEU A 59 -1.25 -17.13 0.41
C LEU A 59 0.08 -17.49 1.08
N ARG A 60 0.05 -18.50 1.97
CA ARG A 60 1.24 -19.00 2.66
C ARG A 60 2.02 -19.92 1.70
N GLY A 61 3.30 -19.63 1.49
CA GLY A 61 4.19 -20.44 0.64
C GLY A 61 4.82 -19.71 -0.55
N GLU A 62 4.41 -18.46 -0.82
CA GLU A 62 5.05 -17.63 -1.85
C GLU A 62 6.00 -16.60 -1.21
N GLU A 63 7.22 -16.49 -1.77
CA GLU A 63 8.24 -15.51 -1.32
C GLU A 63 7.82 -14.07 -1.63
N ASP A 64 7.08 -13.88 -2.72
CA ASP A 64 6.40 -12.63 -3.04
C ASP A 64 4.90 -12.74 -2.67
N PRO A 65 4.30 -11.76 -2.00
CA PRO A 65 2.84 -11.65 -1.86
C PRO A 65 2.16 -11.51 -3.23
N ARG A 66 1.92 -12.63 -3.90
CA ARG A 66 1.00 -12.77 -5.02
C ARG A 66 -0.40 -13.06 -4.46
N HIS A 67 -1.42 -12.51 -5.09
CA HIS A 67 -2.82 -12.58 -4.61
C HIS A 67 -3.02 -12.00 -3.19
N ALA A 68 -2.25 -10.97 -2.83
CA ALA A 68 -2.45 -10.29 -1.57
C ALA A 68 -3.71 -9.43 -1.61
N SER A 69 -4.49 -9.42 -0.51
CA SER A 69 -5.64 -8.55 -0.33
C SER A 69 -5.42 -7.62 0.86
N LEU A 70 -5.69 -6.33 0.68
CA LEU A 70 -5.66 -5.34 1.74
C LEU A 70 -6.87 -5.55 2.66
N GLN A 71 -6.58 -5.93 3.90
CA GLN A 71 -7.59 -6.19 4.93
C GLN A 71 -7.93 -4.93 5.70
N ASP A 72 -6.93 -4.10 5.99
CA ASP A 72 -7.06 -2.90 6.80
C ASP A 72 -5.87 -1.98 6.58
N PHE A 73 -5.97 -0.71 6.96
CA PHE A 73 -4.85 0.21 6.95
C PHE A 73 -4.88 1.14 8.16
N ARG A 74 -3.70 1.53 8.63
CA ARG A 74 -3.52 2.50 9.70
C ARG A 74 -2.41 3.48 9.35
N GLU A 75 -2.42 4.59 10.05
CA GLU A 75 -1.35 5.59 9.97
C GLU A 75 -0.29 5.22 11.01
N GLU A 76 0.99 5.27 10.63
CA GLU A 76 2.06 5.16 11.61
C GLU A 76 2.08 6.47 12.41
N PRO A 77 1.92 6.44 13.74
CA PRO A 77 2.14 7.63 14.56
C PRO A 77 3.61 8.02 14.40
N ALA A 78 3.83 9.30 14.10
CA ALA A 78 5.15 9.92 13.92
C ALA A 78 6.08 9.71 15.13
#